data_AF-A0A7Y7TTE5-F1
#
_entry.id   AF-A0A7Y7TTE5-F1
#
_cell.length_a   1.000
_cell.length_b   1.000
_cell.length_c   1.000
_cell.angle_alpha   90.00
_cell.angle_beta   90.00
_cell.angle_gamma   90.00
#
_symmetry.space_group_name_H-M   'P 1'
#
loop_
_entity.id
_entity.type
_entity.pdbx_description
1 polymer ?
#
loop_
_entity_poly.entity_id
_entity_poly.type
_entity_poly.pdbx_seq_one_letter_code
_entity_poly.pdbx_strand_id
1 'polypeptide(L)' 'MTIKFTRKQRIRIQNLDDAFKIMKEILLCEDKIDDKEYFWVMSLSQNNNVRYVVLISMDGGLTKKEIEKLKI' A
#
# COMPACT_ATOMS: atom_id res chain seq x y z
N MET A 1 6.54 -0.80 7.03
CA MET A 1 6.04 0.52 7.51
C MET A 1 4.53 0.58 7.32
N THR A 2 3.78 1.29 8.18
CA THR A 2 2.31 1.47 8.07
C THR A 2 2.00 2.93 7.79
N ILE A 3 1.52 3.25 6.59
CA ILE A 3 1.09 4.60 6.22
C ILE A 3 -0.40 4.73 6.54
N LYS A 4 -0.74 5.64 7.45
CA LYS A 4 -2.12 5.94 7.84
C LYS A 4 -2.57 7.22 7.15
N PHE A 5 -3.60 7.13 6.31
CA PHE A 5 -4.19 8.31 5.69
C PHE A 5 -5.04 9.07 6.71
N THR A 6 -4.85 10.39 6.80
CA THR A 6 -5.67 11.22 7.69
C THR A 6 -7.07 11.42 7.10
N ARG A 7 -8.08 11.74 7.92
CA ARG A 7 -9.48 11.92 7.47
C ARG A 7 -9.65 12.98 6.36
N LYS A 8 -8.68 13.90 6.19
CA LYS A 8 -8.68 14.91 5.13
C LYS A 8 -8.19 14.37 3.77
N GLN A 9 -7.43 13.27 3.77
CA GLN A 9 -6.99 12.55 2.57
C GLN A 9 -7.87 11.30 2.38
N ARG A 10 -9.15 11.51 2.05
CA ARG A 10 -10.02 10.41 1.62
C ARG A 10 -9.70 10.06 0.17
N ILE A 11 -8.69 9.23 -0.02
CA ILE A 11 -8.40 8.67 -1.35
C ILE A 11 -9.39 7.52 -1.57
N ARG A 12 -10.26 7.68 -2.57
CA ARG A 12 -11.20 6.65 -3.00
C ARG A 12 -10.64 5.96 -4.22
N ILE A 13 -10.52 4.63 -4.18
CA ILE A 13 -10.14 3.85 -5.36
C ILE A 13 -11.38 3.58 -6.19
N GLN A 14 -11.35 4.03 -7.44
CA GLN A 14 -12.36 3.73 -8.45
C GLN A 14 -11.85 2.69 -9.45
N ASN A 15 -10.55 2.72 -9.76
CA ASN A 15 -9.93 1.81 -10.71
C ASN A 15 -8.47 1.47 -10.33
N LEU A 16 -7.82 0.66 -11.18
CA LEU A 16 -6.42 0.28 -11.02
C LEU A 16 -5.45 1.47 -11.12
N ASP A 17 -5.77 2.50 -11.92
CA ASP A 17 -4.91 3.68 -12.07
C ASP A 17 -4.79 4.46 -10.76
N ASP A 18 -5.86 4.52 -9.98
CA ASP A 18 -5.84 5.15 -8.65
C ASP A 18 -4.90 4.40 -7.70
N ALA A 19 -4.94 3.07 -7.71
CA ALA A 19 -4.04 2.25 -6.91
C ALA A 19 -2.57 2.46 -7.33
N PHE A 20 -2.30 2.50 -8.63
CA PHE A 20 -0.96 2.77 -9.16
C PHE A 20 -0.43 4.16 -8.76
N LYS A 21 -1.27 5.20 -8.85
CA LYS A 21 -0.90 6.56 -8.41
C LYS A 21 -0.53 6.61 -6.94
N ILE A 22 -1.32 5.96 -6.07
CA ILE A 22 -1.04 5.90 -4.63
C ILE A 22 0.31 5.21 -4.38
N MET A 23 0.56 4.07 -5.04
CA MET A 23 1.83 3.34 -4.92
C MET A 23 3.02 4.20 -5.36
N LYS A 24 2.89 4.89 -6.50
CA LYS A 24 3.92 5.78 -7.02
C LYS A 24 4.19 6.95 -6.08
N GLU A 25 3.15 7.60 -5.54
CA GLU A 25 3.31 8.69 -4.57
C GLU A 25 4.02 8.23 -3.30
N ILE A 26 3.71 7.02 -2.81
CA ILE A 26 4.38 6.42 -1.65
C ILE A 26 5.88 6.21 -1.93
N LEU A 27 6.22 5.61 -3.07
CA LEU A 27 7.63 5.40 -3.45
C LEU A 27 8.39 6.72 -3.58
N LEU A 28 7.78 7.73 -4.20
CA LEU A 28 8.38 9.06 -4.35
C LEU A 28 8.59 9.76 -3.00
N CYS A 29 7.64 9.63 -2.07
CA CYS A 29 7.79 10.19 -0.72
C CYS A 29 8.90 9.52 0.08
N GLU A 30 9.17 8.23 -0.18
CA GLU A 30 10.22 7.47 0.50
C GLU A 30 11.59 7.55 -0.20
N ASP A 31 11.71 8.34 -1.28
CA ASP A 31 12.90 8.42 -2.14
C ASP A 31 13.37 7.04 -2.66
N LYS A 32 12.40 6.14 -2.84
CA LYS A 32 12.62 4.77 -3.33
C LYS A 32 12.46 4.75 -4.83
N ILE A 33 13.48 5.27 -5.50
CA ILE A 33 13.62 5.24 -6.95
C ILE A 33 14.54 4.06 -7.30
N ASP A 34 14.04 2.84 -7.09
CA ASP A 34 14.72 1.61 -7.49
C ASP A 34 13.77 0.68 -8.27
N ASP A 35 14.36 -0.26 -9.00
CA ASP A 35 13.62 -1.24 -9.82
C ASP A 35 13.24 -2.50 -9.02
N LYS A 36 13.11 -2.40 -7.69
CA LYS A 36 12.83 -3.55 -6.84
C LYS A 36 11.34 -3.89 -6.85
N GLU A 37 11.04 -5.15 -6.53
CA GLU A 37 9.67 -5.57 -6.31
C GLU A 37 9.19 -5.18 -4.92
N TYR A 38 8.02 -4.53 -4.89
CA TYR A 38 7.35 -4.10 -3.66
C TYR A 38 6.01 -4.81 -3.53
N PHE A 39 5.77 -5.43 -2.38
CA PHE A 39 4.46 -5.97 -2.06
C PHE A 39 3.76 -5.14 -1.00
N TRP A 40 2.61 -4.56 -1.37
CA TRP A 40 1.76 -3.78 -0.49
C TRP A 40 0.42 -4.47 -0.25
N VAL A 41 -0.12 -4.26 0.94
CA VAL A 41 -1.53 -4.55 1.25
C VAL A 41 -2.24 -3.24 1.54
N MET A 42 -3.38 -3.05 0.89
CA MET A 42 -4.23 -1.87 1.05
C MET A 42 -5.58 -2.28 1.63
N SER A 43 -5.94 -1.66 2.76
CA SER A 43 -7.25 -1.86 3.36
C SER A 43 -8.23 -0.80 2.88
N LEU A 44 -9.39 -1.24 2.40
CA LEU A 44 -10.47 -0.38 1.95
C LEU A 44 -11.63 -0.39 2.95
N SER A 45 -12.29 0.76 3.07
CA SER A 45 -13.63 0.84 3.65
C SER A 45 -14.68 0.30 2.68
N GLN A 46 -15.92 0.10 3.17
CA GLN A 46 -17.06 -0.32 2.35
C GLN A 46 -17.34 0.57 1.13
N ASN A 47 -16.89 1.84 1.17
CA ASN A 47 -17.05 2.78 0.05
C ASN A 47 -15.81 2.90 -0.83
N ASN A 48 -14.88 1.94 -0.76
CA ASN A 48 -13.58 1.93 -1.43
C ASN A 48 -12.62 3.07 -1.04
N ASN A 49 -12.84 3.73 0.10
CA ASN A 49 -11.85 4.67 0.63
C ASN A 49 -10.71 3.90 1.27
N VAL A 50 -9.47 4.29 0.96
CA VAL A 50 -8.26 3.73 1.56
C VAL A 50 -8.20 4.09 3.04
N ARG A 51 -8.10 3.07 3.90
CA ARG A 51 -7.87 3.27 5.35
C ARG A 51 -6.40 3.32 5.68
N TYR A 52 -5.64 2.37 5.15
CA TYR A 52 -4.19 2.28 5.35
C TYR A 52 -3.55 1.46 4.24
N VAL A 53 -2.26 1.71 4.03
CA VAL A 53 -1.37 0.92 3.15
C VAL A 53 -0.20 0.43 4.00
N VAL A 54 0.12 -0.85 3.88
CA VAL A 54 1.25 -1.48 4.56
C VAL A 54 2.17 -2.08 3.52
N LEU A 55 3.45 -1.75 3.59
CA LEU A 55 4.52 -2.45 2.87
C LEU A 55 4.88 -3.72 3.63
N ILE A 56 4.79 -4.86 2.95
CA ILE A 56 5.02 -6.20 3.49
C ILE A 56 6.43 -6.68 3.18
N SER A 57 6.82 -6.56 1.91
CA SER A 57 8.12 -7.00 1.42
C SER A 57 8.65 -6.01 0.39
N MET A 58 9.95 -5.83 0.40
CA MET A 58 10.73 -5.08 -0.56
C MET A 58 11.91 -5.99 -0.89
N ASP A 59 12.07 -6.34 -2.16
CA ASP A 59 13.20 -7.14 -2.65
C ASP A 59 13.10 -8.66 -2.39
N GLY A 60 11.95 -9.26 -2.70
CA GLY A 60 11.81 -10.71 -2.70
C GLY A 60 10.37 -11.22 -2.52
N GLY A 61 10.19 -12.50 -2.87
CA GLY A 61 8.89 -13.17 -2.89
C GLY A 61 8.20 -13.23 -1.53
N LEU A 62 6.87 -13.18 -1.56
CA LEU A 62 6.03 -13.31 -0.37
C LEU A 62 6.21 -14.66 0.31
N THR A 63 6.62 -14.63 1.57
CA THR A 63 6.59 -15.83 2.40
C THR A 63 5.25 -15.95 3.14
N LYS A 64 4.77 -17.19 3.34
CA LYS A 64 3.54 -17.46 4.11
C LYS A 64 3.56 -16.82 5.50
N LYS A 65 4.75 -16.80 6.13
CA LYS A 65 4.99 -16.20 7.45
C LYS A 65 4.79 -14.69 7.48
N GLU A 66 5.03 -13.98 6.39
CA GLU A 66 4.80 -12.53 6.30
C GLU A 66 3.32 -12.21 6.14
N ILE A 67 2.59 -13.06 5.41
CA ILE A 67 1.15 -12.95 5.26
C ILE A 67 0.44 -13.24 6.60
N GLU A 68 0.85 -14.29 7.32
CA GLU A 68 0.26 -14.66 8.62
C GLU A 68 0.46 -13.57 9.71
N LYS A 69 1.48 -12.71 9.59
CA LYS A 69 1.68 -11.56 10.49
C LYS A 69 0.66 -10.45 10.25
N LEU A 70 0.08 -10.38 9.06
CA LEU A 70 -1.06 -9.51 8.79
C LEU A 70 -2.27 -10.17 9.43
N LYS A 71 -2.51 -9.86 10.70
CA LYS A 71 -3.74 -10.22 11.41
C LYS A 71 -4.92 -9.43 10.81
N ILE A 72 -5.33 -9.79 9.59
CA ILE A 72 -6.55 -9.31 8.92
C ILE A 72 -7.72 -10.15 9.40
#